data_AF-A0A6D2JLV0-F1
#
_entry.id   AF-A0A6D2JLV0-F1
#
_cell.length_a   1.000
_cell.length_b   1.000
_cell.length_c   1.000
_cell.angle_alpha   90.00
_cell.angle_beta   90.00
_cell.angle_gamma   90.00
#
_symmetry.space_group_name_H-M   'P 1'
#
loop_
_entity.id
_entity.type
_entity.pdbx_description
1 polymer ?
#
loop_
_entity_poly.entity_id
_entity_poly.type
_entity_poly.pdbx_seq_one_letter_code
_entity_poly.pdbx_strand_id
1 'polypeptide(L)'
;MQEGHPLAYISRHLKGKQLFLSIYEKELLAVVFAVQKWRHYLLTSHFVIKTDQRSLKYLLEQRLNTPIQQQWLPKLLEFDYEIQYKQGKENLVADALSRVEGAEILNMAMSVLECDFIQQIQAGYDSDIELQELIGELKLKPQARKHYSWSQNIVRRKSKIVVPHTPLLRGKILDWLHSSGSGGHSGRCDDRICVWV
;
A
#
# COMPACT_ATOMS: atom_id res chain seq x y z
N MET A 1 6.37 12.95 -9.72
CA MET A 1 7.68 12.72 -9.09
C MET A 1 8.01 14.05 -8.47
N GLN A 2 8.03 14.11 -7.14
CA GLN A 2 8.26 15.36 -6.44
C GLN A 2 9.77 15.50 -6.28
N GLU A 3 10.38 16.49 -6.93
CA GLU A 3 11.83 16.74 -6.89
C GLU A 3 12.71 15.53 -7.30
N GLY A 4 12.26 14.74 -8.28
CA GLY A 4 12.98 13.53 -8.69
C GLY A 4 12.73 12.31 -7.79
N HIS A 5 11.95 12.48 -6.72
CA HIS A 5 11.55 11.39 -5.84
C HIS A 5 10.18 10.79 -6.22
N PRO A 6 10.07 9.45 -6.21
CA PRO A 6 8.81 8.75 -6.44
C PRO A 6 7.88 8.94 -5.24
N LEU A 7 6.65 9.40 -5.51
CA LEU A 7 5.63 9.66 -4.48
C LEU A 7 5.05 8.36 -3.93
N ALA A 8 4.78 7.39 -4.82
CA ALA A 8 4.24 6.10 -4.47
C ALA A 8 4.48 5.10 -5.60
N TYR A 9 4.50 3.82 -5.23
CA TYR A 9 4.59 2.69 -6.14
C TYR A 9 3.32 1.86 -6.08
N ILE A 10 2.96 1.26 -7.21
CA ILE A 10 1.86 0.30 -7.27
C ILE A 10 2.20 -0.81 -8.26
N SER A 11 1.90 -2.05 -7.87
CA SER A 11 1.96 -3.22 -8.75
C SER A 11 0.65 -4.01 -8.62
N ARG A 12 0.29 -4.73 -9.68
CA ARG A 12 -0.89 -5.60 -9.70
C ARG A 12 -0.64 -6.80 -10.59
N HIS A 13 -0.82 -7.99 -10.04
CA HIS A 13 -0.80 -9.22 -10.81
C HIS A 13 -2.01 -9.32 -11.76
N LEU A 14 -1.73 -9.76 -12.98
CA LEU A 14 -2.76 -10.12 -13.96
C LEU A 14 -3.41 -11.44 -13.56
N LYS A 15 -4.72 -11.57 -13.76
CA LYS A 15 -5.48 -12.78 -13.40
C LYS A 15 -6.42 -13.23 -14.52
N GLY A 16 -6.61 -14.55 -14.65
CA GLY A 16 -7.59 -15.16 -15.54
C GLY A 16 -7.39 -14.76 -17.01
N LYS A 17 -8.45 -14.21 -17.63
CA LYS A 17 -8.44 -13.78 -19.04
C LYS A 17 -7.36 -12.74 -19.37
N GLN A 18 -6.89 -11.98 -18.38
CA GLN A 18 -5.85 -10.96 -18.57
C GLN A 18 -4.46 -11.55 -18.86
N LEU A 19 -4.23 -12.82 -18.51
CA LEU A 19 -2.96 -13.50 -18.76
C LEU A 19 -2.74 -13.79 -20.26
N PHE A 20 -3.83 -13.98 -21.00
CA PHE A 20 -3.82 -14.29 -22.44
C PHE A 20 -3.82 -13.04 -23.32
N LEU A 21 -3.79 -11.85 -22.72
CA LEU A 21 -3.69 -10.59 -23.46
C LEU A 21 -2.33 -10.46 -24.14
N SER A 22 -2.33 -9.73 -25.25
CA SER A 22 -1.09 -9.33 -25.90
C SER A 22 -0.25 -8.44 -24.97
N ILE A 23 1.07 -8.40 -25.18
CA ILE A 23 1.97 -7.54 -24.40
C ILE A 23 1.48 -6.09 -24.40
N TYR A 24 1.08 -5.59 -25.57
CA TYR A 24 0.50 -4.26 -25.72
C TYR A 24 -0.74 -4.04 -24.83
N GLU A 25 -1.68 -4.98 -24.81
CA GLU A 25 -2.90 -4.86 -24.00
C GLU A 25 -2.59 -4.98 -22.50
N LYS A 26 -1.58 -5.75 -22.11
CA LYS A 26 -1.12 -5.84 -20.72
C LYS A 26 -0.55 -4.51 -20.24
N GLU A 27 0.30 -3.89 -21.05
CA GLU A 27 0.87 -2.57 -20.76
C GLU A 27 -0.22 -1.50 -20.70
N LEU A 28 -1.15 -1.48 -21.66
CA LEU A 28 -2.30 -0.57 -21.64
C LEU A 28 -3.12 -0.74 -20.36
N LEU A 29 -3.39 -1.99 -19.96
CA LEU A 29 -4.12 -2.30 -18.73
C LEU A 29 -3.40 -1.78 -17.48
N ALA A 30 -2.07 -1.90 -17.45
CA ALA A 30 -1.25 -1.42 -16.34
C ALA A 30 -1.33 0.11 -16.23
N VAL A 31 -1.19 0.82 -17.36
CA VAL A 31 -1.34 2.28 -17.41
C VAL A 31 -2.72 2.72 -16.93
N VAL A 32 -3.79 2.14 -17.49
CA VAL A 32 -5.17 2.49 -17.13
C VAL A 32 -5.41 2.24 -15.65
N PHE A 33 -4.91 1.13 -15.10
CA PHE A 33 -5.05 0.83 -13.69
C PHE A 33 -4.32 1.84 -12.81
N ALA A 34 -3.09 2.20 -13.15
CA ALA A 34 -2.31 3.16 -12.38
C ALA A 34 -2.97 4.55 -12.40
N VAL A 35 -3.44 5.00 -13.57
CA VAL A 35 -4.16 6.28 -13.70
C VAL A 35 -5.46 6.27 -12.89
N GLN A 36 -6.24 5.19 -12.95
CA GLN A 36 -7.47 5.08 -12.15
C GLN A 36 -7.20 5.04 -10.64
N LYS A 37 -6.13 4.37 -10.19
CA LYS A 37 -5.75 4.33 -8.78
C LYS A 37 -5.42 5.72 -8.25
N TRP A 38 -4.66 6.48 -9.02
CA TRP A 38 -4.18 7.81 -8.65
C TRP A 38 -5.07 8.94 -9.17
N ARG A 39 -6.32 8.63 -9.58
CA ARG A 39 -7.28 9.61 -10.12
C ARG A 39 -7.34 10.90 -9.30
N HIS A 40 -7.44 10.77 -7.98
CA HIS A 40 -7.55 11.91 -7.05
C HIS A 40 -6.33 12.85 -7.09
N TYR A 41 -5.16 12.34 -7.48
CA TYR A 41 -3.95 13.13 -7.68
C TYR A 41 -3.82 13.66 -9.12
N LEU A 42 -4.31 12.92 -10.11
CA LEU A 42 -4.08 13.19 -11.53
C LEU A 42 -5.17 14.04 -12.20
N LEU A 43 -6.36 14.15 -11.60
CA LEU A 43 -7.52 14.79 -12.24
C LEU A 43 -7.31 16.29 -12.51
N THR A 44 -6.53 16.99 -11.69
CA THR A 44 -6.38 18.45 -11.76
C THR A 44 -5.07 18.92 -12.40
N SER A 45 -4.21 18.01 -12.85
CA SER A 45 -2.85 18.37 -13.27
C SER A 45 -2.42 17.57 -14.48
N HIS A 46 -1.75 18.23 -15.43
CA HIS A 46 -1.08 17.55 -16.53
C HIS A 46 0.03 16.63 -15.99
N PHE A 47 0.10 15.40 -16.50
CA PHE A 47 1.12 14.43 -16.10
C PHE A 47 1.72 13.67 -17.28
N VAL A 48 2.92 13.15 -17.06
CA VAL A 48 3.63 12.34 -18.05
C VAL A 48 3.61 10.87 -17.63
N ILE A 49 3.14 10.02 -18.55
CA ILE A 49 3.17 8.57 -18.43
C ILE A 49 4.42 8.09 -19.15
N LYS A 50 5.31 7.42 -18.42
CA LYS A 50 6.50 6.79 -19.00
C LYS A 50 6.25 5.29 -19.09
N THR A 51 6.43 4.73 -20.28
CA THR A 51 6.23 3.30 -20.57
C THR A 51 7.36 2.79 -21.46
N ASP A 52 7.71 1.52 -21.29
CA ASP A 52 8.68 0.82 -22.13
C ASP A 52 8.06 0.24 -23.41
N GLN A 53 6.78 0.51 -23.66
CA GLN A 53 6.07 0.06 -24.85
C GLN A 53 5.88 1.19 -25.86
N ARG A 54 6.69 1.19 -26.92
CA ARG A 54 6.71 2.25 -27.94
C ARG A 54 5.36 2.46 -28.65
N SER A 55 4.59 1.39 -28.83
CA SER A 55 3.28 1.47 -29.50
C SER A 55 2.25 2.28 -28.71
N LEU A 56 2.38 2.40 -27.38
CA LEU A 56 1.47 3.18 -26.54
C LEU A 56 1.65 4.69 -26.71
N LYS A 57 2.81 5.15 -27.23
CA LYS A 57 3.02 6.56 -27.53
C LYS A 57 1.94 7.13 -28.46
N TYR A 58 1.48 6.32 -29.41
CA TYR A 58 0.49 6.70 -30.41
C TYR A 58 -0.92 6.22 -30.06
N LEU A 59 -1.21 5.97 -28.78
CA LEU A 59 -2.48 5.39 -28.34
C LEU A 59 -3.70 6.21 -28.82
N LEU A 60 -3.60 7.54 -28.84
CA LEU A 60 -4.68 8.43 -29.27
C LEU A 60 -4.83 8.52 -30.81
N GLU A 61 -3.76 8.23 -31.55
CA GLU A 61 -3.73 8.27 -33.02
C GLU A 61 -4.15 6.92 -33.65
N GLN A 62 -4.14 5.85 -32.85
CA GLN A 62 -4.46 4.51 -33.30
C GLN A 62 -5.96 4.29 -33.46
N ARG A 63 -6.33 3.49 -34.47
CA ARG A 63 -7.71 3.00 -34.62
C ARG A 63 -8.01 1.98 -33.52
N LEU A 64 -9.15 2.18 -32.85
CA LEU A 64 -9.68 1.28 -31.82
C LEU A 64 -10.10 -0.05 -32.43
N ASN A 65 -9.20 -1.04 -32.40
CA ASN A 65 -9.41 -2.33 -33.05
C ASN A 65 -9.92 -3.41 -32.09
N THR A 66 -9.63 -3.31 -30.79
CA THR A 66 -10.05 -4.33 -29.81
C THR A 66 -11.11 -3.80 -28.84
N PRO A 67 -12.06 -4.64 -28.40
CA PRO A 67 -13.09 -4.25 -27.43
C PRO A 67 -12.48 -3.77 -26.11
N ILE A 68 -11.29 -4.27 -25.78
CA ILE A 68 -10.50 -3.86 -24.62
C ILE A 68 -10.05 -2.40 -24.74
N GLN A 69 -9.51 -2.01 -25.89
CA GLN A 69 -9.14 -0.62 -26.15
C GLN A 69 -10.36 0.30 -26.07
N GLN A 70 -11.50 -0.13 -26.63
CA GLN A 70 -12.75 0.63 -26.57
C GLN A 70 -13.27 0.82 -25.14
N GLN A 71 -13.06 -0.16 -24.26
CA GLN A 71 -13.45 -0.06 -22.86
C GLN A 71 -12.53 0.84 -22.03
N TRP A 72 -11.22 0.84 -22.32
CA TRP A 72 -10.24 1.49 -21.46
C TRP A 72 -9.79 2.87 -21.94
N LEU A 73 -9.78 3.13 -23.24
CA LEU A 73 -9.41 4.44 -23.78
C LEU A 73 -10.29 5.58 -23.24
N PRO A 74 -11.63 5.44 -23.14
CA PRO A 74 -12.48 6.49 -22.58
C PRO A 74 -12.12 6.88 -21.14
N LYS A 75 -11.55 5.94 -20.37
CA LYS A 75 -11.08 6.19 -19.00
C LYS A 75 -9.79 7.00 -18.96
N LEU A 76 -9.02 7.02 -20.04
CA LEU A 76 -7.82 7.86 -20.13
C LEU A 76 -8.17 9.24 -20.68
N LEU A 77 -9.15 9.33 -21.59
CA LEU A 77 -9.58 10.60 -22.20
C LEU A 77 -10.09 11.66 -21.21
N GLU A 78 -10.47 11.28 -19.99
CA GLU A 78 -10.87 12.22 -18.94
C GLU A 78 -9.69 12.97 -18.29
N PHE A 79 -8.45 12.59 -18.62
CA PHE A 79 -7.23 13.13 -18.04
C PHE A 79 -6.42 13.90 -19.07
N ASP A 80 -5.65 14.88 -18.60
CA ASP A 80 -4.64 15.58 -19.38
C ASP A 80 -3.27 14.91 -19.17
N TYR A 81 -2.78 14.19 -20.19
CA TYR A 81 -1.55 13.42 -20.08
C TYR A 81 -0.72 13.38 -21.37
N GLU A 82 0.58 13.16 -21.22
CA GLU A 82 1.51 12.87 -22.32
C GLU A 82 2.13 11.48 -22.13
N ILE A 83 2.17 10.66 -23.19
CA ILE A 83 2.86 9.36 -23.16
C ILE A 83 4.27 9.50 -23.75
N GLN A 84 5.28 9.21 -22.94
CA GLN A 84 6.68 9.18 -23.34
C GLN A 84 7.22 7.75 -23.31
N TYR A 85 7.86 7.36 -24.41
CA TYR A 85 8.61 6.10 -24.44
C TYR A 85 9.90 6.25 -23.64
N LYS A 86 10.13 5.31 -22.72
CA LYS A 86 11.39 5.20 -21.99
C LYS A 86 11.89 3.77 -22.11
N GLN A 87 13.15 3.58 -22.50
CA GLN A 87 13.68 2.24 -22.71
C GLN A 87 13.63 1.43 -21.40
N GLY A 88 13.22 0.16 -21.47
CA GLY A 88 13.04 -0.70 -20.28
C GLY A 88 14.29 -0.79 -19.39
N LYS A 89 15.49 -0.71 -19.96
CA LYS A 89 16.77 -0.66 -19.21
C LYS A 89 16.88 0.54 -18.26
N GLU A 90 16.17 1.63 -18.55
CA GLU A 90 16.12 2.82 -17.70
C GLU A 90 14.89 2.81 -16.77
N ASN A 91 13.96 1.87 -16.96
CA ASN A 91 12.76 1.68 -16.15
C ASN A 91 12.96 0.59 -15.08
N LEU A 92 14.16 0.58 -14.47
CA LEU A 92 14.59 -0.45 -13.51
C LEU A 92 13.60 -0.64 -12.35
N VAL A 93 12.97 0.44 -11.89
CA VAL A 93 12.06 0.37 -10.75
C VAL A 93 10.74 -0.32 -11.12
N ALA A 94 10.17 0.01 -12.29
CA ALA A 94 8.96 -0.65 -12.74
C ALA A 94 9.21 -2.11 -13.15
N ASP A 95 10.35 -2.38 -13.79
CA ASP A 95 10.78 -3.74 -14.14
C ASP A 95 11.02 -4.60 -12.88
N ALA A 96 11.61 -4.04 -11.83
CA ALA A 96 11.73 -4.72 -10.55
C ALA A 96 10.34 -5.03 -9.95
N LEU A 97 9.43 -4.05 -9.90
CA LEU A 97 8.10 -4.23 -9.32
C LEU A 97 7.20 -5.20 -10.11
N SER A 98 7.39 -5.33 -11.43
CA SER A 98 6.63 -6.24 -12.27
C SER A 98 7.11 -7.68 -12.17
N ARG A 99 8.40 -7.90 -11.86
CA ARG A 99 9.03 -9.22 -11.74
C ARG A 99 8.88 -9.88 -10.39
N VAL A 100 8.58 -9.12 -9.34
CA VAL A 100 8.49 -9.63 -7.98
C VAL A 100 7.16 -10.38 -7.80
N GLU A 101 7.24 -11.67 -7.45
CA GLU A 101 6.08 -12.51 -7.15
C GLU A 101 5.55 -12.24 -5.73
N GLY A 102 4.23 -12.33 -5.54
CA GLY A 102 3.50 -11.73 -4.42
C GLY A 102 3.91 -12.10 -2.98
N ALA A 103 4.80 -13.08 -2.77
CA ALA A 103 5.38 -13.37 -1.45
C ALA A 103 6.46 -12.35 -1.04
N GLU A 104 7.19 -11.78 -1.99
CA GLU A 104 8.29 -10.85 -1.74
C GLU A 104 7.81 -9.40 -1.63
N ILE A 105 6.71 -9.04 -2.28
CA ILE A 105 6.08 -7.69 -2.17
C ILE A 105 5.57 -7.44 -0.75
N LEU A 106 5.04 -8.47 -0.07
CA LEU A 106 4.63 -8.37 1.34
C LEU A 106 5.79 -7.99 2.26
N ASN A 107 7.01 -8.46 1.97
CA ASN A 107 8.20 -8.12 2.74
C ASN A 107 8.72 -6.71 2.43
N MET A 108 8.56 -6.22 1.19
CA MET A 108 8.99 -4.86 0.79
C MET A 108 7.97 -3.75 1.12
N ALA A 109 6.68 -4.07 1.20
CA ALA A 109 5.62 -3.10 1.51
C ALA A 109 5.48 -2.82 3.01
N MET A 110 6.05 -3.66 3.88
CA MET A 110 6.20 -3.30 5.28
C MET A 110 7.49 -2.49 5.43
N SER A 111 7.38 -1.16 5.33
CA SER A 111 8.14 -0.35 6.28
C SER A 111 7.63 -0.72 7.66
N VAL A 112 8.17 -1.81 8.22
CA VAL A 112 8.10 -2.02 9.66
C VAL A 112 8.96 -0.89 10.21
N LEU A 113 8.33 0.25 10.50
CA LEU A 113 8.77 1.03 11.65
C LEU A 113 8.91 -0.02 12.75
N GLU A 114 10.12 -0.21 13.27
CA GLU A 114 10.39 -1.06 14.43
C GLU A 114 9.44 -0.62 15.54
N CYS A 115 8.27 -1.25 15.55
CA CYS A 115 7.18 -0.88 16.40
C CYS A 115 7.36 -1.75 17.63
N ASP A 116 8.34 -1.36 18.44
CA ASP A 116 8.66 -2.02 19.71
C ASP A 116 7.51 -1.93 20.72
N PHE A 117 6.34 -1.40 20.34
CA PHE A 117 5.14 -1.39 21.18
C PHE A 117 4.80 -2.77 21.73
N ILE A 118 4.95 -3.86 20.96
CA ILE A 118 4.69 -5.19 21.51
C ILE A 118 5.69 -5.55 22.61
N GLN A 119 6.98 -5.25 22.41
CA GLN A 119 8.01 -5.49 23.43
C GLN A 119 7.83 -4.57 24.65
N GLN A 120 7.45 -3.30 24.45
CA GLN A 120 7.17 -2.35 25.52
C GLN A 120 5.89 -2.71 26.30
N ILE A 121 4.86 -3.21 25.62
CA ILE A 121 3.64 -3.75 26.25
C ILE A 121 4.00 -4.97 27.10
N GLN A 122 4.86 -5.86 26.60
CA GLN A 122 5.32 -7.02 27.35
C GLN A 122 6.13 -6.62 28.59
N ALA A 123 7.07 -5.67 28.46
CA ALA A 123 7.82 -5.13 29.59
C ALA A 123 6.91 -4.39 30.60
N GLY A 124 5.85 -3.73 30.11
CA GLY A 124 4.87 -3.05 30.95
C GLY A 124 3.98 -4.00 31.77
N TYR A 125 3.86 -5.27 31.39
CA TYR A 125 3.14 -6.26 32.21
C TYR A 125 3.81 -6.50 33.55
N ASP A 126 5.12 -6.31 33.65
CA ASP A 126 5.85 -6.49 34.92
C ASP A 126 5.55 -5.39 35.95
N SER A 127 5.02 -4.25 35.49
CA SER A 127 4.74 -3.08 36.32
C SER A 127 3.32 -3.03 36.86
N ASP A 128 2.42 -3.88 36.36
CA ASP A 128 0.97 -3.82 36.63
C ASP A 128 0.52 -5.09 37.35
N ILE A 129 0.30 -4.96 38.67
CA ILE A 129 -0.03 -6.06 39.57
C ILE A 129 -1.34 -6.75 39.17
N GLU A 130 -2.35 -5.99 38.74
CA GLU A 130 -3.65 -6.54 38.32
C GLU A 130 -3.51 -7.39 37.04
N LEU A 131 -2.63 -6.95 36.11
CA LEU A 131 -2.34 -7.70 34.89
C LEU A 131 -1.51 -8.95 35.18
N GLN A 132 -0.57 -8.91 36.12
CA GLN A 132 0.20 -10.09 36.52
C GLN A 132 -0.69 -11.17 37.12
N GLU A 133 -1.61 -10.80 38.02
CA GLU A 133 -2.61 -11.71 38.58
C GLU A 133 -3.50 -12.31 37.47
N LEU A 134 -3.98 -11.48 36.55
CA LEU A 134 -4.76 -11.93 35.39
C LEU A 134 -3.98 -12.88 34.47
N ILE A 135 -2.69 -12.61 34.22
CA ILE A 135 -1.82 -13.48 33.42
C ILE A 135 -1.60 -14.82 34.14
N GLY A 136 -1.40 -14.80 35.47
CA GLY A 136 -1.30 -15.99 36.30
C GLY A 136 -2.56 -16.86 36.23
N GLU A 137 -3.73 -16.25 36.38
CA GLU A 137 -5.03 -16.91 36.25
C GLU A 137 -5.22 -17.55 34.86
N LEU A 138 -4.90 -16.81 33.79
CA LEU A 138 -5.07 -17.26 32.41
C LEU A 138 -4.07 -18.35 32.01
N LYS A 139 -2.86 -18.36 32.59
CA LYS A 139 -1.86 -19.43 32.40
C LYS A 139 -2.31 -20.74 33.04
N LEU A 140 -2.89 -20.68 34.25
CA LEU A 140 -3.36 -21.86 34.98
C LEU A 140 -4.69 -22.40 34.44
N LYS A 141 -5.58 -21.50 34.01
CA LYS A 141 -6.92 -21.82 33.51
C LYS A 141 -7.24 -20.98 32.27
N PRO A 142 -6.97 -21.52 31.06
CA PRO A 142 -7.18 -20.80 29.79
C PRO A 142 -8.61 -20.33 29.55
N GLN A 143 -9.60 -20.87 30.27
CA GLN A 143 -11.02 -20.50 30.17
C GLN A 143 -11.58 -19.81 31.44
N ALA A 144 -10.73 -19.39 32.38
CA ALA A 144 -11.19 -18.81 33.67
C ALA A 144 -12.04 -17.55 33.50
N ARG A 145 -11.77 -16.71 32.48
CA ARG A 145 -12.56 -15.50 32.20
C ARG A 145 -13.06 -15.51 30.75
N LYS A 146 -14.38 -15.55 30.56
CA LYS A 146 -15.10 -15.64 29.26
C LYS A 146 -14.71 -14.61 28.19
N HIS A 147 -13.97 -13.55 28.53
CA HIS A 147 -13.64 -12.46 27.61
C HIS A 147 -12.14 -12.20 27.46
N TYR A 148 -11.30 -12.92 28.19
CA TYR A 148 -9.85 -12.75 28.14
C TYR A 148 -9.19 -13.99 27.56
N SER A 149 -8.23 -13.79 26.67
CA SER A 149 -7.39 -14.85 26.13
C SER A 149 -5.93 -14.47 26.28
N TRP A 150 -5.12 -15.47 26.64
CA TRP A 150 -3.68 -15.37 26.68
C TRP A 150 -3.10 -16.12 25.48
N SER A 151 -2.38 -15.41 24.60
CA SER A 151 -1.76 -16.01 23.41
C SER A 151 -0.48 -15.27 23.06
N GLN A 152 0.60 -15.99 22.78
CA GLN A 152 1.88 -15.41 22.33
C GLN A 152 2.43 -14.32 23.27
N ASN A 153 2.36 -14.54 24.57
CA ASN A 153 2.82 -13.60 25.60
C ASN A 153 2.08 -12.24 25.60
N ILE A 154 0.83 -12.20 25.11
CA ILE A 154 -0.01 -11.01 25.05
C ILE A 154 -1.39 -11.33 25.63
N VAL A 155 -1.91 -10.44 26.47
CA VAL A 155 -3.30 -10.48 26.97
C VAL A 155 -4.23 -9.82 25.95
N ARG A 156 -5.28 -10.54 25.54
CA ARG A 156 -6.32 -10.01 24.66
C ARG A 156 -7.68 -10.04 25.34
N ARG A 157 -8.48 -8.98 25.14
CA ARG A 157 -9.89 -8.91 25.54
C ARG A 157 -10.75 -8.73 24.31
N LYS A 158 -11.63 -9.70 24.00
CA LYS A 158 -12.51 -9.66 22.80
C LYS A 158 -11.75 -9.23 21.52
N SER A 159 -10.61 -9.87 21.25
CA SER A 159 -9.73 -9.60 20.10
C SER A 159 -8.98 -8.26 20.10
N LYS A 160 -9.02 -7.48 21.18
CA LYS A 160 -8.20 -6.26 21.36
C LYS A 160 -7.04 -6.53 22.31
N ILE A 161 -5.86 -5.96 22.04
CA ILE A 161 -4.69 -6.07 22.93
C ILE A 161 -4.95 -5.22 24.18
N VAL A 162 -4.66 -5.80 25.35
CA VAL A 162 -4.74 -5.08 26.62
C VAL A 162 -3.40 -4.40 26.88
N VAL A 163 -3.43 -3.07 26.94
CA VAL A 163 -2.25 -2.24 27.21
C VAL A 163 -2.14 -1.99 28.72
N PRO A 164 -0.97 -2.23 29.34
CA PRO A 164 -0.70 -1.94 30.75
C PRO A 164 -1.09 -0.53 31.17
N HIS A 165 -1.31 -0.32 32.47
CA HIS A 165 -1.49 1.02 33.02
C HIS A 165 -0.16 1.79 33.09
N THR A 166 0.47 2.01 31.94
CA THR A 166 1.68 2.83 31.81
C THR A 166 1.33 4.10 31.03
N PRO A 167 1.26 5.28 31.68
CA PRO A 167 0.79 6.51 31.04
C PRO A 167 1.66 6.95 29.86
N LEU A 168 2.98 6.71 29.93
CA LEU A 168 3.92 7.01 28.84
C LEU A 168 3.66 6.16 27.58
N LEU A 169 3.35 4.88 27.75
CA LEU A 169 3.09 3.96 26.65
C LEU A 169 1.77 4.28 25.95
N ARG A 170 0.72 4.59 26.75
CA ARG A 170 -0.59 4.98 26.22
C ARG A 170 -0.52 6.30 25.45
N GLY A 171 0.22 7.28 25.97
CA GLY A 171 0.47 8.55 25.28
C GLY A 171 1.16 8.33 23.93
N LYS A 172 2.26 7.56 23.90
CA LYS A 172 2.97 7.23 22.65
C LYS A 172 2.09 6.49 21.63
N ILE A 173 1.24 5.56 22.07
CA ILE A 173 0.32 4.85 21.18
C ILE A 173 -0.75 5.80 20.61
N LEU A 174 -1.28 6.71 21.43
CA LEU A 174 -2.25 7.72 20.99
C LEU A 174 -1.62 8.71 20.01
N ASP A 175 -0.43 9.22 20.32
CA ASP A 175 0.31 10.11 19.42
C ASP A 175 0.65 9.42 18.11
N TRP A 176 1.05 8.14 18.15
CA TRP A 176 1.30 7.36 16.95
C TRP A 176 0.03 7.17 16.11
N LEU A 177 -1.13 6.92 16.73
CA LEU A 177 -2.40 6.74 16.00
C LEU A 177 -2.96 8.05 15.43
N HIS A 178 -2.70 9.19 16.06
CA HIS A 178 -3.34 10.47 15.69
C HIS A 178 -2.40 11.49 15.02
N SER A 179 -1.10 11.44 15.30
CA SER A 179 -0.12 12.43 14.86
C SER A 179 0.86 11.89 13.82
N SER A 180 0.87 10.58 13.55
CA SER A 180 1.69 10.01 12.48
C SER A 180 1.09 10.35 11.10
N GLY A 181 1.95 10.55 10.09
CA GLY A 181 1.52 10.75 8.70
C GLY A 181 0.71 9.59 8.10
N SER A 182 0.66 8.45 8.80
CA SER A 182 -0.17 7.28 8.53
C SER A 182 -1.56 7.30 9.17
N GLY A 183 -1.76 8.10 10.23
CA GLY A 183 -3.04 8.24 10.95
C GLY A 183 -3.78 9.56 10.69
N GLY A 184 -3.07 10.59 10.23
CA GLY A 184 -3.65 11.88 9.86
C GLY A 184 -4.17 11.92 8.42
N HIS A 185 -5.29 12.61 8.19
CA HIS A 185 -5.81 12.93 6.86
C HIS A 185 -4.69 13.45 5.95
N SER A 186 -4.45 12.76 4.83
CA SER A 186 -3.48 13.19 3.82
C SER A 186 -3.93 14.53 3.20
N GLY A 187 -3.37 15.61 3.72
CA GLY A 187 -3.42 16.94 3.14
C GLY A 187 -2.67 16.95 1.82
N ARG A 188 -3.33 17.54 0.83
CA ARG A 188 -2.92 17.73 -0.56
C ARG A 188 -1.64 18.58 -0.63
N CYS A 189 -0.54 18.00 -1.12
CA CYS A 189 0.59 18.75 -1.65
C CYS A 189 0.57 18.62 -3.18
N ASP A 190 0.40 19.78 -3.82
CA ASP A 190 0.66 19.97 -5.24
C ASP A 190 2.14 19.70 -5.51
N ASP A 191 2.44 18.70 -6.35
CA ASP A 191 3.37 18.87 -7.46
C ASP A 191 3.42 17.64 -8.37
N ARG A 192 3.58 17.94 -9.66
CA ARG A 192 3.59 17.07 -10.84
C ARG A 192 3.83 15.59 -10.55
N ILE A 193 2.76 14.79 -10.60
CA ILE A 193 2.84 13.33 -10.47
C ILE A 193 3.36 12.73 -11.78
N CYS A 194 4.28 11.76 -11.64
CA CYS A 194 4.72 10.93 -12.77
C CYS A 194 4.32 9.52 -12.39
N VAL A 195 3.47 8.91 -13.21
CA VAL A 195 3.06 7.53 -13.03
C VAL A 195 4.10 6.66 -13.75
N TRP A 196 4.80 5.85 -12.97
CA TRP A 196 5.72 4.84 -13.48
C TRP A 196 4.91 3.56 -13.68
N VAL A 197 4.78 3.15 -14.95
CA VAL A 197 4.32 1.82 -15.36
C VAL A 197 5.49 1.13 -16.03
#